data_AF-S0FTN4-F1
#
_entry.id   AF-S0FTN4-F1
#
_cell.length_a   1.000
_cell.length_b   1.000
_cell.length_c   1.000
_cell.angle_alpha   90.00
_cell.angle_beta   90.00
_cell.angle_gamma   90.00
#
_symmetry.space_group_name_H-M   'P 1'
#
loop_
_entity.id
_entity.type
_entity.pdbx_description
1 polymer ?
#
loop_
_entity_poly.entity_id
_entity_poly.type
_entity_poly.pdbx_seq_one_letter_code
_entity_poly.pdbx_strand_id
1 'polypeptide(L)' 'MKWMQFLTPVKSKDFNETKQMISDHDPDEITILDVRQPGEYKDSHIPGAVLIPLAELSDRAAELDPDKPTLVY' A
#
# COMPACT_ATOMS: atom_id res chain seq x y z
N MET A 1 3.25 -20.95 -13.95
CA MET A 1 3.66 -19.54 -14.14
C MET A 1 2.49 -18.65 -13.72
N LYS A 2 2.71 -17.70 -12.80
CA LYS A 2 1.68 -16.92 -12.08
C LYS A 2 1.31 -15.59 -12.76
N TRP A 3 1.70 -15.37 -14.00
CA TRP A 3 1.42 -14.17 -14.80
C TRP A 3 -0.06 -13.70 -14.83
N MET A 4 -1.03 -14.60 -14.68
CA MET A 4 -2.45 -14.23 -14.57
C MET A 4 -2.79 -13.49 -13.26
N GLN A 5 -1.94 -13.58 -12.23
CA GLN A 5 -2.12 -12.86 -10.97
C GLN A 5 -1.93 -11.35 -11.14
N PHE A 6 -1.12 -10.89 -12.11
CA PHE A 6 -0.94 -9.46 -12.41
C PHE A 6 -2.16 -8.83 -13.09
N LEU A 7 -3.07 -9.64 -13.64
CA LEU A 7 -4.32 -9.19 -14.27
C LEU A 7 -5.54 -9.45 -13.39
N THR A 8 -5.33 -9.87 -12.15
CA THR A 8 -6.44 -10.06 -11.21
C THR A 8 -6.96 -8.66 -10.84
N PRO A 9 -8.26 -8.38 -11.02
CA PRO A 9 -8.80 -7.08 -10.65
C PRO A 9 -8.63 -6.88 -9.14
N VAL A 10 -7.74 -5.97 -8.75
CA VAL A 10 -7.71 -5.42 -7.41
C VAL A 10 -8.78 -4.34 -7.31
N LYS A 11 -9.49 -4.30 -6.18
CA LYS A 11 -10.48 -3.25 -5.94
C LYS A 11 -9.76 -1.92 -5.75
N SER A 12 -9.89 -1.02 -6.71
CA SER A 12 -9.46 0.38 -6.54
C SER A 12 -10.52 1.13 -5.75
N LYS A 13 -10.07 1.97 -4.80
CA LYS A 13 -10.90 2.95 -4.09
C LYS A 13 -10.56 4.34 -4.59
N ASP A 14 -11.54 5.23 -4.60
CA ASP A 14 -11.26 6.63 -4.90
C ASP A 14 -10.64 7.36 -3.70
N PHE A 15 -10.26 8.63 -3.91
CA PHE A 15 -9.63 9.45 -2.88
C PHE A 15 -10.54 9.63 -1.64
N ASN A 16 -11.83 9.90 -1.84
CA ASN A 16 -12.75 10.17 -0.73
C ASN A 16 -12.97 8.91 0.10
N GLU A 17 -13.19 7.77 -0.57
CA GLU A 17 -13.33 6.47 0.09
C GLU A 17 -12.08 6.09 0.87
N THR A 18 -10.90 6.31 0.28
CA THR A 18 -9.60 6.00 0.92
C THR A 18 -9.36 6.90 2.12
N LYS A 19 -9.64 8.21 1.98
CA LYS A 19 -9.50 9.17 3.08
C LYS A 19 -10.44 8.84 4.24
N GLN A 20 -11.68 8.47 3.95
CA GLN A 20 -12.64 8.05 4.96
C GLN A 20 -12.16 6.78 5.67
N MET A 21 -11.71 5.79 4.92
CA MET A 21 -11.19 4.53 5.48
C MET A 21 -10.01 4.76 6.43
N ILE A 22 -9.05 5.61 6.07
CA ILE A 22 -7.91 5.98 6.93
C ILE A 22 -8.38 6.73 8.18
N SER A 23 -9.47 7.50 8.08
CA SER A 23 -9.99 8.30 9.21
C SER A 23 -10.83 7.48 10.19
N ASP A 24 -11.46 6.41 9.72
CA ASP A 24 -12.38 5.58 10.50
C ASP A 24 -11.71 4.44 11.28
N HIS A 25 -10.45 4.13 10.99
CA HIS A 25 -9.72 3.00 11.57
C HIS A 25 -8.57 3.49 12.47
N ASP A 26 -8.19 2.65 13.43
CA ASP A 26 -6.98 2.87 14.19
C ASP A 26 -5.74 2.66 13.29
N PRO A 27 -4.63 3.41 13.51
CA PRO A 27 -3.43 3.30 12.68
C PRO A 27 -2.84 1.89 12.56
N ASP A 28 -3.12 1.01 13.53
CA ASP A 28 -2.62 -0.37 13.55
C ASP A 28 -3.51 -1.35 12.77
N GLU A 29 -4.70 -0.94 12.33
CA GLU A 29 -5.67 -1.81 11.63
C GLU A 29 -5.45 -1.88 10.11
N ILE A 30 -4.79 -0.87 9.52
CA ILE A 30 -4.57 -0.79 8.08
C ILE A 30 -3.10 -0.52 7.79
N THR A 31 -2.53 -1.23 6.83
CA THR A 31 -1.21 -0.90 6.29
C THR A 31 -1.35 0.07 5.13
N ILE A 32 -0.70 1.23 5.24
CA ILE A 32 -0.55 2.17 4.12
C ILE A 32 0.80 1.89 3.47
N LEU A 33 0.80 1.45 2.22
CA LEU A 33 2.01 1.07 1.47
C LEU A 33 2.27 2.06 0.34
N ASP A 34 3.40 2.73 0.41
CA ASP A 34 3.91 3.61 -0.65
C ASP A 34 4.89 2.81 -1.52
N VAL A 35 4.58 2.65 -2.80
CA VAL A 35 5.44 1.91 -3.75
C VAL A 35 6.23 2.83 -4.69
N ARG A 36 6.22 4.14 -4.43
CA ARG A 36 6.92 5.16 -5.21
C ARG A 36 8.43 5.16 -4.95
N GLN A 37 9.15 6.07 -5.59
CA GLN A 37 10.59 6.19 -5.40
C GLN A 37 10.93 6.80 -4.02
N PRO A 38 12.07 6.42 -3.40
CA PRO A 38 12.48 6.96 -2.10
C PRO A 38 12.58 8.49 -2.04
N GLY A 39 12.92 9.14 -3.16
CA GLY A 39 12.94 10.60 -3.26
C GLY A 39 11.55 11.21 -3.09
N GLU A 40 10.54 10.67 -3.80
CA GLU A 40 9.16 11.14 -3.73
C GLU A 40 8.58 10.94 -2.33
N TYR A 41 8.86 9.80 -1.70
CA TYR A 41 8.47 9.51 -0.32
C TYR A 41 9.08 10.53 0.64
N LYS A 42 10.38 10.81 0.50
CA LYS A 42 11.08 11.77 1.36
C LYS A 42 10.54 13.19 1.19
N ASP A 43 10.20 13.58 -0.04
CA ASP A 43 9.64 14.89 -0.33
C ASP A 43 8.23 15.04 0.28
N SER A 44 7.39 14.01 0.16
CA SER A 44 6.10 13.92 0.86
C SER A 44 5.50 12.52 0.78
N HIS A 45 4.84 12.08 1.85
CA HIS A 45 4.12 10.82 1.91
C HIS A 45 2.97 10.91 2.93
N ILE A 46 2.06 9.92 2.90
CA ILE A 46 1.00 9.81 3.90
C ILE A 46 1.64 9.44 5.25
N PRO A 47 1.37 10.16 6.35
CA PRO A 47 1.91 9.81 7.66
C PRO A 47 1.60 8.36 8.05
N GLY A 48 2.62 7.64 8.51
CA GLY A 48 2.50 6.22 8.87
C GLY A 48 2.62 5.25 7.68
N ALA A 49 2.79 5.74 6.45
CA ALA A 49 3.04 4.88 5.31
C ALA A 49 4.37 4.13 5.44
N VAL A 50 4.38 2.86 5.01
CA VAL A 50 5.57 2.04 4.85
C VAL A 50 6.05 2.17 3.41
N LEU A 51 7.34 2.46 3.21
CA LEU A 51 7.94 2.53 1.88
C LEU A 51 8.50 1.16 1.46
N ILE A 52 7.95 0.61 0.38
CA ILE A 52 8.55 -0.53 -0.34
C ILE A 52 8.50 -0.20 -1.83
N PRO A 53 9.61 0.31 -2.43
CA PRO A 53 9.63 0.68 -3.84
C PRO A 53 9.16 -0.47 -4.72
N LEU A 54 8.39 -0.19 -5.77
CA LEU A 54 7.80 -1.22 -6.63
C LEU A 54 8.82 -2.25 -7.16
N ALA A 55 10.05 -1.81 -7.44
CA ALA A 55 11.14 -2.67 -7.89
C ALA A 55 11.59 -3.71 -6.85
N GLU A 56 11.40 -3.42 -5.56
CA GLU A 56 11.76 -4.28 -4.43
C GLU A 56 10.55 -5.04 -3.86
N LEU A 57 9.33 -4.66 -4.27
CA LEU A 57 8.08 -5.15 -3.67
C LEU A 57 7.97 -6.67 -3.71
N SER A 58 8.40 -7.32 -4.79
CA SER A 58 8.30 -8.78 -4.91
C SER A 58 9.17 -9.51 -3.87
N ASP A 59 10.34 -8.94 -3.54
CA ASP A 59 11.29 -9.54 -2.60
C ASP A 59 10.93 -9.20 -1.14
N ARG A 60 10.28 -8.05 -0.95
CA ARG A 60 9.95 -7.49 0.37
C ARG A 60 8.49 -7.65 0.77
N ALA A 61 7.65 -8.26 -0.07
CA ALA A 61 6.23 -8.47 0.23
C ALA A 61 5.96 -9.23 1.54
N ALA A 62 6.92 -10.05 1.99
CA ALA A 62 6.82 -10.78 3.26
C ALA A 62 6.95 -9.87 4.51
N GLU A 63 7.32 -8.60 4.36
CA GLU A 63 7.30 -7.61 5.43
C GLU A 63 5.88 -7.15 5.78
N LEU A 64 4.91 -7.39 4.89
CA LEU A 64 3.51 -7.00 5.07
C LEU A 64 2.76 -8.08 5.85
N ASP A 65 1.90 -7.63 6.76
CA ASP A 65 0.98 -8.51 7.50
C ASP A 65 -0.16 -8.96 6.57
N PRO A 66 -0.27 -10.27 6.25
CA PRO A 66 -1.32 -10.77 5.35
C PRO A 66 -2.72 -10.71 5.96
N ASP A 67 -2.85 -10.54 7.28
CA ASP A 67 -4.13 -10.47 7.97
C ASP A 67 -4.68 -9.02 8.02
N LYS A 68 -3.86 -8.02 7.65
CA LYS A 68 -4.27 -6.62 7.60
C LYS A 68 -4.59 -6.15 6.18
N PRO A 69 -5.67 -5.37 5.99
CA PRO A 69 -5.90 -4.69 4.72
C PRO A 69 -4.71 -3.77 4.39
N THR A 70 -4.22 -3.86 3.15
CA THR A 70 -3.15 -3.01 2.64
C THR A 70 -3.69 -2.05 1.58
N LEU A 71 -3.53 -0.75 1.82
CA LEU A 71 -3.80 0.32 0.87
C LEU A 71 -2.51 0.68 0.15
N VAL A 72 -2.46 0.44 -1.15
CA VAL A 72 -1.28 0.71 -1.98
C VAL A 72 -1.50 1.98 -2.80
N TYR A 73 -0.50 2.86 -2.86
CA TYR A 73 -0.52 4.06 -3.70
C TYR A 73 0.84 4.38 -4.32
#